data_AF-A0A380ZGA4-F1
#
_entry.id   AF-A0A380ZGA4-F1
#
_cell.length_a   1.000
_cell.length_b   1.000
_cell.length_c   1.000
_cell.angle_alpha   90.00
_cell.angle_beta   90.00
_cell.angle_gamma   90.00
#
_symmetry.space_group_name_H-M   'P 1'
#
loop_
_entity.id
_entity.type
_entity.pdbx_description
1 polymer ?
#
loop_
_entity_poly.entity_id
_entity_poly.type
_entity_poly.pdbx_seq_one_letter_code
_entity_poly.pdbx_strand_id
1 'polypeptide(L)'
;MAQALVKGGLRTIEITLRTPKALDAIKAITREVPESIVGAGTILNSLHYKQVERAGAKFIISPGLSNELIDYAKDSEIPLLPGTFHSKKAIHILNFSLLKQLVGSPLFKP
;
A
#
# COMPACT_ATOMS: atom_id res chain seq x y z
N MET A 1 11.20 -4.25 16.05
CA MET A 1 9.90 -4.88 15.72
C MET A 1 9.89 -5.47 14.31
N ALA A 2 10.05 -4.67 13.24
CA ALA A 2 9.98 -5.16 11.85
C ALA A 2 10.94 -6.34 11.55
N GLN A 3 12.20 -6.27 11.99
CA GLN A 3 13.15 -7.38 11.85
C GLN A 3 12.67 -8.68 12.54
N ALA A 4 12.02 -8.57 13.69
CA ALA A 4 11.49 -9.73 14.41
C ALA A 4 10.29 -10.34 13.66
N LEU A 5 9.42 -9.50 13.08
CA LEU A 5 8.31 -9.95 12.23
C LEU A 5 8.84 -10.72 11.01
N VAL A 6 9.83 -10.17 10.30
CA VAL A 6 10.47 -10.82 9.16
C VAL A 6 11.13 -12.14 9.55
N LYS A 7 11.86 -12.18 10.67
CA LYS A 7 12.46 -13.43 11.21
C LYS A 7 11.40 -14.48 11.56
N GLY A 8 10.21 -14.03 11.99
CA GLY A 8 9.05 -14.89 12.24
C GLY A 8 8.25 -15.28 10.97
N GLY A 9 8.73 -14.91 9.78
CA GLY A 9 8.06 -15.22 8.50
C GLY A 9 7.01 -14.19 8.06
N LEU A 10 6.75 -13.15 8.85
CA LEU A 10 5.81 -12.08 8.52
C LEU A 10 6.54 -10.93 7.82
N ARG A 11 6.64 -11.03 6.49
CA ARG A 11 7.38 -10.06 5.67
C ARG A 11 6.56 -8.83 5.26
N THR A 12 5.25 -8.97 5.16
CA THR A 12 4.35 -7.87 4.75
C THR A 12 3.91 -7.07 5.97
N ILE A 13 4.15 -5.76 5.95
CA ILE A 13 3.87 -4.86 7.08
C ILE A 13 3.11 -3.65 6.56
N GLU A 14 1.93 -3.37 7.11
CA GLU A 14 1.19 -2.13 6.84
C GLU A 14 1.49 -1.08 7.92
N ILE A 15 1.82 0.15 7.49
CA ILE A 15 1.91 1.31 8.36
C ILE A 15 0.79 2.30 8.00
N THR A 16 -0.10 2.58 8.94
CA THR A 16 -1.22 3.51 8.71
C THR A 16 -0.82 4.97 8.94
N LEU A 17 -1.22 5.89 8.05
CA LEU A 17 -1.01 7.34 8.18
C LEU A 17 -2.00 7.97 9.16
N ARG A 18 -1.97 7.49 10.41
CA ARG A 18 -2.75 8.05 11.52
C ARG A 18 -1.93 8.86 12.50
N THR A 19 -0.61 8.89 12.32
CA THR A 19 0.31 9.63 13.19
C THR A 19 1.36 10.36 12.36
N PRO A 20 1.94 11.48 12.86
CA PRO A 20 3.00 12.20 12.18
C PRO A 20 4.26 11.35 11.91
N LYS A 21 4.51 10.32 12.72
CA LYS A 21 5.68 9.44 12.62
C LYS A 21 5.54 8.33 11.58
N ALA A 22 4.36 8.15 10.99
CA ALA A 22 4.09 7.05 10.07
C ALA A 22 5.03 7.07 8.85
N LEU A 23 5.26 8.25 8.27
CA LEU A 23 6.12 8.39 7.10
C LEU A 23 7.58 8.05 7.41
N ASP A 24 8.07 8.45 8.58
CA ASP A 24 9.43 8.13 9.02
C ASP A 24 9.59 6.65 9.35
N ALA A 25 8.56 6.02 9.90
CA ALA A 25 8.53 4.57 10.13
C ALA A 25 8.62 3.80 8.81
N ILE A 26 7.88 4.20 7.77
CA ILE A 26 7.96 3.59 6.43
C ILE A 26 9.40 3.69 5.91
N LYS A 27 9.99 4.89 5.91
CA LYS A 27 11.37 5.11 5.44
C LYS A 27 12.39 4.26 6.21
N ALA A 28 12.27 4.22 7.54
CA ALA A 28 13.19 3.48 8.39
C ALA A 28 13.11 1.98 8.12
N ILE A 29 11.89 1.41 8.07
CA ILE A 29 11.71 -0.03 7.84
C ILE A 29 12.18 -0.42 6.44
N THR A 30 11.81 0.34 5.40
CA THR A 30 12.25 0.04 4.03
C THR A 30 13.77 0.09 3.87
N ARG A 31 14.45 0.98 4.61
CA ARG A 31 15.92 1.08 4.58
C ARG A 31 16.61 0.00 5.41
N GLU A 32 16.10 -0.29 6.60
CA GLU A 32 16.79 -1.11 7.61
C GLU A 32 16.38 -2.58 7.56
N VAL A 33 15.28 -2.90 6.87
CA VAL A 33 14.73 -4.25 6.73
C VAL A 33 14.29 -4.48 5.28
N PRO A 34 15.24 -4.56 4.32
CA PRO A 34 14.93 -4.65 2.89
C PRO A 34 14.15 -5.90 2.49
N GLU A 35 14.16 -6.95 3.32
CA GLU A 35 13.35 -8.17 3.13
C GLU A 35 11.87 -7.96 3.48
N SER A 36 11.52 -6.84 4.10
CA SER A 36 10.14 -6.48 4.39
C SER A 36 9.45 -5.86 3.18
N ILE A 37 8.15 -6.13 3.05
CA ILE A 37 7.27 -5.51 2.07
C ILE A 37 6.39 -4.52 2.83
N VAL A 38 6.80 -3.27 2.85
CA VAL A 38 6.10 -2.21 3.58
C VAL A 38 4.98 -1.63 2.71
N GLY A 39 3.75 -1.67 3.19
CA GLY A 39 2.62 -0.94 2.62
C GLY A 39 2.20 0.23 3.48
N ALA A 40 1.45 1.14 2.88
CA ALA A 40 0.94 2.33 3.56
C ALA A 40 -0.59 2.35 3.58
N GLY A 41 -1.17 2.46 4.77
CA GLY A 41 -2.61 2.42 5.00
C GLY A 41 -3.21 3.77 5.38
N THR A 42 -4.54 3.90 5.28
CA THR A 42 -5.25 5.16 5.52
C THR A 42 -4.80 6.28 4.56
N ILE A 43 -4.54 5.93 3.30
CA ILE A 43 -4.29 6.92 2.25
C ILE A 43 -5.62 7.53 1.80
N LEU A 44 -5.72 8.86 1.87
CA LEU A 44 -6.97 9.59 1.64
C LEU A 44 -6.96 10.42 0.34
N ASN A 45 -5.77 10.75 -0.17
CA ASN A 45 -5.58 11.61 -1.33
C ASN A 45 -4.25 11.27 -2.04
N SER A 46 -4.05 11.87 -3.22
CA SER A 46 -2.86 11.67 -4.06
C SER A 46 -1.57 12.16 -3.40
N LEU A 47 -1.64 13.20 -2.56
CA LEU A 47 -0.47 13.72 -1.86
C LEU A 47 0.09 12.70 -0.87
N HIS A 48 -0.77 12.09 -0.05
CA HIS A 48 -0.39 11.01 0.87
C HIS A 48 0.20 9.83 0.09
N TYR A 49 -0.45 9.44 -1.01
CA TYR A 49 0.02 8.37 -1.90
C TYR A 49 1.45 8.64 -2.37
N LYS A 50 1.69 9.81 -2.96
CA LYS A 50 3.01 10.23 -3.45
C LYS A 50 4.07 10.28 -2.36
N GLN A 51 3.71 10.71 -1.15
CA GLN A 51 4.63 10.77 -0.02
C GLN A 51 5.11 9.38 0.38
N VAL A 52 4.20 8.41 0.48
CA VAL A 52 4.56 7.06 0.91
C VAL A 52 5.21 6.24 -0.18
N GLU A 53 4.85 6.46 -1.44
CA GLU A 53 5.55 5.91 -2.59
C GLU A 53 7.03 6.33 -2.56
N ARG A 54 7.30 7.64 -2.35
CA ARG A 54 8.66 8.16 -2.17
C ARG A 54 9.36 7.66 -0.91
N ALA A 55 8.61 7.32 0.13
CA ALA A 55 9.15 6.69 1.34
C ALA A 55 9.52 5.22 1.13
N GLY A 56 9.16 4.64 -0.03
CA GLY A 56 9.47 3.27 -0.39
C GLY A 56 8.39 2.26 -0.02
N ALA A 57 7.15 2.72 0.20
CA ALA A 57 6.01 1.81 0.27
C ALA A 57 5.84 1.04 -1.05
N LYS A 58 5.34 -0.19 -0.95
CA LYS A 58 5.21 -1.14 -2.04
C LYS A 58 3.77 -1.46 -2.42
N PHE A 59 2.81 -1.04 -1.60
CA PHE A 59 1.39 -1.10 -1.89
C PHE A 59 0.65 -0.08 -1.01
N ILE A 60 -0.50 0.38 -1.48
CA ILE A 60 -1.31 1.40 -0.83
C ILE A 60 -2.64 0.82 -0.39
N ILE A 61 -3.07 1.08 0.84
CA ILE A 61 -4.42 0.79 1.32
C ILE A 61 -5.14 2.12 1.62
N SER A 62 -6.32 2.31 1.01
CA SER A 62 -7.20 3.44 1.29
C SER A 62 -8.51 2.95 1.93
N PRO A 63 -9.16 3.69 2.84
CA PRO A 63 -10.45 3.29 3.40
C PRO A 63 -11.59 3.28 2.37
N GLY A 64 -11.44 4.06 1.31
CA GLY A 64 -12.42 4.23 0.25
C GLY A 64 -11.75 4.41 -1.11
N LEU A 65 -12.57 4.47 -2.16
CA LEU A 65 -12.13 4.76 -3.52
C LEU A 65 -12.64 6.15 -3.94
N SER A 66 -11.71 7.04 -4.30
CA SER A 66 -11.97 8.36 -4.88
C SER A 66 -11.36 8.44 -6.29
N ASN A 67 -11.92 9.31 -7.15
CA ASN A 67 -11.38 9.53 -8.49
C ASN A 67 -9.92 10.00 -8.45
N GLU A 68 -9.58 10.86 -7.49
CA GLU A 68 -8.21 11.34 -7.28
C GLU A 68 -7.22 10.18 -7.04
N LEU A 69 -7.60 9.20 -6.20
CA LEU A 69 -6.76 8.03 -5.95
C LEU A 69 -6.71 7.08 -7.16
N ILE A 70 -7.82 6.93 -7.89
CA ILE A 70 -7.85 6.15 -9.14
C ILE A 70 -6.90 6.76 -10.16
N ASP A 71 -6.98 8.07 -10.37
CA ASP A 71 -6.21 8.76 -11.39
C ASP A 71 -4.72 8.72 -11.07
N TYR A 72 -4.33 8.92 -9.81
CA TYR A 72 -2.94 8.74 -9.40
C TYR A 72 -2.47 7.28 -9.57
N ALA A 73 -3.30 6.31 -9.19
CA ALA A 73 -2.93 4.89 -9.26
C ALA A 73 -2.78 4.36 -10.69
N LYS A 74 -3.37 5.01 -11.70
CA LYS A 74 -3.17 4.63 -13.12
C LYS A 74 -1.73 4.83 -13.58
N ASP A 75 -1.06 5.86 -13.06
CA ASP A 75 0.29 6.25 -13.45
C ASP A 75 1.35 5.79 -12.43
N SER A 76 0.95 5.16 -11.33
CA SER A 76 1.84 4.65 -10.28
C SER A 76 2.20 3.18 -10.51
N GLU A 77 3.43 2.82 -10.18
CA GLU A 77 3.91 1.44 -10.23
C GLU A 77 3.52 0.63 -8.99
N ILE A 78 3.13 1.28 -7.89
CA ILE A 78 2.69 0.58 -6.68
C ILE A 78 1.16 0.38 -6.71
N PRO A 79 0.66 -0.81 -6.36
CA PRO A 79 -0.77 -1.09 -6.43
C PRO A 79 -1.57 -0.37 -5.33
N LEU A 80 -2.78 0.04 -5.68
CA LEU A 80 -3.79 0.54 -4.74
C LEU A 80 -4.78 -0.56 -4.34
N LEU A 81 -5.07 -0.65 -3.05
CA LEU A 81 -6.02 -1.54 -2.38
C LEU A 81 -7.09 -0.69 -1.68
N PRO A 82 -8.18 -0.33 -2.38
CA PRO A 82 -9.23 0.47 -1.79
C PRO A 82 -10.21 -0.40 -1.02
N GLY A 83 -10.53 0.02 0.20
CA GLY A 83 -11.70 -0.42 0.91
C GLY A 83 -12.97 0.02 0.19
N THR A 84 -14.02 -0.81 0.27
CA THR A 84 -15.35 -0.46 -0.22
C THR A 84 -16.41 -1.02 0.70
N PHE A 85 -17.41 -0.21 1.01
CA PHE A 85 -18.60 -0.63 1.75
C PHE A 85 -19.78 -0.97 0.82
N HIS A 86 -19.63 -0.88 -0.50
CA HIS A 86 -20.71 -1.09 -1.47
C HIS A 86 -20.33 -2.10 -2.56
N SER A 87 -21.16 -3.12 -2.76
CA SER A 87 -20.93 -4.23 -3.70
C SER A 87 -20.74 -3.76 -5.16
N LYS A 88 -21.46 -2.72 -5.60
CA LYS A 88 -21.27 -2.14 -6.94
C LYS A 88 -19.85 -1.56 -7.14
N LYS A 89 -19.32 -0.87 -6.11
CA LYS A 89 -17.96 -0.35 -6.13
C LYS A 89 -16.92 -1.48 -6.03
N ALA A 90 -17.24 -2.57 -5.32
CA ALA A 90 -16.39 -3.76 -5.28
C ALA A 90 -16.19 -4.38 -6.67
N ILE A 91 -17.25 -4.50 -7.48
CA ILE A 91 -17.15 -4.96 -8.88
C ILE A 91 -16.32 -3.98 -9.72
N HIS A 92 -16.47 -2.68 -9.50
CA HIS A 92 -15.66 -1.67 -10.18
C HIS A 92 -14.16 -1.80 -9.84
N ILE A 93 -13.82 -2.08 -8.57
CA ILE A 93 -12.46 -2.35 -8.11
C ILE A 93 -11.90 -3.63 -8.74
N LEU A 94 -12.71 -4.68 -8.88
CA LEU A 94 -12.32 -5.95 -9.52
C LEU A 94 -12.07 -5.80 -11.03
N ASN A 95 -12.83 -4.93 -11.70
CA ASN A 95 -12.68 -4.65 -13.12
C ASN A 95 -11.51 -3.69 -13.41
N PHE A 96 -11.15 -2.84 -12.45
CA PHE A 96 -9.92 -2.06 -12.53
C PHE A 96 -8.70 -2.98 -12.27
N SER A 97 -7.63 -2.79 -13.04
CA SER A 97 -6.41 -3.62 -13.00
C SER A 97 -5.65 -3.62 -11.65
N LEU A 98 -6.16 -2.90 -10.64
CA LEU A 98 -5.61 -2.78 -9.28
C LEU A 98 -5.36 -4.15 -8.62
N LEU A 99 -6.28 -5.11 -8.77
CA LEU A 99 -6.13 -6.44 -8.16
C LEU A 99 -5.20 -7.38 -8.97
N LYS A 100 -5.09 -7.19 -10.29
CA LYS A 100 -4.17 -7.97 -11.13
C LYS A 100 -2.71 -7.69 -10.79
N GLN A 101 -2.37 -6.44 -10.44
CA GLN A 101 -1.03 -6.08 -9.98
C GLN A 101 -0.65 -6.81 -8.68
N LEU A 102 -1.60 -7.12 -7.79
CA LEU A 102 -1.30 -7.77 -6.50
C LEU A 102 -1.14 -9.28 -6.62
N VAL A 103 -2.04 -9.94 -7.36
CA VAL A 103 -2.04 -11.41 -7.50
C VAL A 103 -0.89 -11.89 -8.40
N GLY A 104 -0.45 -11.05 -9.35
CA GLY A 104 0.67 -11.36 -10.26
C GLY A 104 2.04 -10.84 -9.81
N SER A 105 2.11 -9.98 -8.79
CA SER A 105 3.36 -9.32 -8.43
C SER A 105 4.36 -10.30 -7.80
N PRO A 106 5.64 -10.27 -8.23
CA PRO A 106 6.70 -11.04 -7.59
C PRO A 106 6.90 -10.65 -6.12
N LEU A 107 6.36 -9.50 -5.65
CA LEU A 107 6.43 -9.12 -4.24
C LEU A 107 5.67 -10.07 -3.31
N PHE A 108 4.57 -10.69 -3.76
CA PHE A 108 3.70 -11.49 -2.89
C PHE A 108 3.82 -13.00 -3.14
N LYS A 109 4.85 -13.44 -3.87
CA LYS A 109 5.17 -14.87 -4.02
C LYS A 109 5.84 -15.39 -2.75
N PRO A 110 5.51 -16.62 -2.30
CA PRO A 110 6.09 -17.22 -1.10
C PRO A 110 7.61 -17.40 -1.19
#